data_AF-A0A6P4C5J5-F1
#
_entry.id   AF-A0A6P4C5J5-F1
#
_cell.length_a   1.000
_cell.length_b   1.000
_cell.length_c   1.000
_cell.angle_alpha   90.00
_cell.angle_beta   90.00
_cell.angle_gamma   90.00
#
_symmetry.space_group_name_H-M   'P 1'
#
loop_
_entity.id
_entity.type
_entity.pdbx_description
1 polymer ?
#
loop_
_entity_poly.entity_id
_entity_poly.type
_entity_poly.pdbx_seq_one_letter_code
_entity_poly.pdbx_strand_id
1 'polypeptide(L)'
;MCMRFFLPNPIKTLIAATSSPPSSFRLLSSLRSCRFDSALTRNHTTLRSPIGRRMTSIAASVNNESGLARRFWIKFTRESVFAMYTPFVIALASGNLHIDSFRHYIAQDVHFLRAFAQAYELAEDCADDDDAKAGISELRKAVLEELKMHNSLVQEWGLDLAKENNINSATVKYTQFLLATASGKIEGLKGAGKLATPFEKTKIAAYTLGAMTPCMRLYAFLGKKFQELLDSDESTHPYKKWIDNYASDGFQASALQTEDLLDKLSVSLTGEELDVIEKLYYQAMKLEIDFFSAQPLFQPTILPLTKGHNPTRDHLVIFSDFDLTCTVVDSSAILAEIAIVTAPKSDQNQTEDQMVRLSSSDLRNTWGFLSKQYTEEYEQCIELIMPANKLDNFDYKELSTALEQLSKFENTANNRVIESGVLKGINLEDIKRAGERLILQDGCSNFFQRIVKNENLNAKVHVLSYCWCGDLIRSAFSSADLKELDVHANEFTYEGSVSSGEILKKVESPIDKVQAFRDILKNSNDDKKKLTVYIGDSVGDLLCLLEADIGIVIGSSSSLRSVGAQFGVTFVPLFSGLVKKQKEYNEESCSNWKGLSGILYTVSSWAEVHAFILGC
;
A
#
# COMPACT_ATOMS: atom_id res chain seq x y z
N MET A 1 -32.15 4.21 -21.66
CA MET A 1 -32.48 5.09 -20.51
C MET A 1 -31.60 6.33 -20.63
N CYS A 2 -32.17 7.46 -21.04
CA CYS A 2 -31.43 8.69 -21.37
C CYS A 2 -30.72 9.28 -20.15
N MET A 3 -29.39 9.20 -20.09
CA MET A 3 -28.59 9.93 -19.11
C MET A 3 -28.22 11.31 -19.67
N ARG A 4 -28.82 12.36 -19.08
CA ARG A 4 -28.44 13.75 -19.27
C ARG A 4 -27.19 14.01 -18.43
N PHE A 5 -26.04 14.24 -19.07
CA PHE A 5 -24.84 14.73 -18.39
C PHE A 5 -24.69 16.25 -18.58
N PHE A 6 -24.90 16.95 -17.46
CA PHE A 6 -24.35 18.23 -16.98
C PHE A 6 -24.56 19.60 -17.66
N LEU A 7 -24.63 20.58 -16.75
CA LEU A 7 -24.92 22.03 -16.81
C LEU A 7 -23.60 22.87 -16.73
N PRO A 8 -23.60 24.22 -16.92
CA PRO A 8 -22.42 24.95 -17.40
C PRO A 8 -21.27 25.17 -16.40
N ASN A 9 -20.06 25.24 -16.98
CA ASN A 9 -18.77 25.81 -16.57
C ASN A 9 -18.27 25.58 -15.10
N PRO A 10 -17.15 24.86 -14.86
CA PRO A 10 -16.56 24.69 -13.53
C PRO A 10 -15.99 25.95 -12.88
N ILE A 11 -15.69 27.00 -13.65
CA ILE A 11 -14.73 28.05 -13.22
C ILE A 11 -15.38 29.41 -12.95
N LYS A 12 -16.66 29.64 -13.29
CA LYS A 12 -17.28 30.97 -13.12
C LYS A 12 -17.32 31.49 -11.67
N THR A 13 -17.17 30.63 -10.66
CA THR A 13 -17.22 31.01 -9.25
C THR A 13 -15.91 31.55 -8.68
N LEU A 14 -14.76 31.38 -9.35
CA LEU A 14 -13.47 31.82 -8.79
C LEU A 14 -13.22 33.34 -8.90
N ILE A 15 -13.97 34.04 -9.77
CA ILE A 15 -13.76 35.47 -10.06
C ILE A 15 -14.61 36.39 -9.14
N ALA A 16 -15.58 35.85 -8.40
CA ALA A 16 -16.64 36.66 -7.78
C ALA A 16 -16.62 36.74 -6.24
N ALA A 17 -15.56 36.32 -5.55
CA ALA A 17 -15.50 36.35 -4.09
C ALA A 17 -14.76 37.58 -3.54
N THR A 18 -15.25 38.79 -3.85
CA THR A 18 -14.95 40.02 -3.11
C THR A 18 -16.20 40.90 -3.03
N SER A 19 -17.15 40.57 -2.16
CA SER A 19 -18.02 41.56 -1.48
C SER A 19 -18.96 40.87 -0.47
N SER A 20 -19.08 41.49 0.70
CA SER A 20 -19.87 41.06 1.87
C SER A 20 -21.40 41.24 1.68
N PRO A 21 -22.25 40.63 2.53
CA PRO A 21 -23.62 40.22 2.17
C PRO A 21 -24.73 41.18 2.67
N PRO A 22 -26.02 40.84 2.39
CA PRO A 22 -27.01 40.96 3.47
C PRO A 22 -28.00 39.78 3.60
N SER A 23 -28.07 39.31 4.85
CA SER A 23 -29.24 38.93 5.69
C SER A 23 -30.53 38.30 5.15
N SER A 24 -30.91 37.25 5.90
CA SER A 24 -32.25 36.84 6.37
C SER A 24 -33.06 35.88 5.49
N PHE A 25 -33.39 34.70 6.04
CA PHE A 25 -34.76 34.27 6.36
C PHE A 25 -34.74 33.00 7.25
N ARG A 26 -35.69 32.93 8.20
CA ARG A 26 -35.88 31.88 9.21
C ARG A 26 -37.00 30.89 8.80
N LEU A 27 -37.08 29.80 9.58
CA LEU A 27 -38.21 28.87 9.85
C LEU A 27 -38.37 27.72 8.83
N LEU A 28 -38.67 26.46 9.16
CA LEU A 28 -39.17 25.79 10.37
C LEU A 28 -38.91 24.25 10.30
N SER A 29 -38.78 23.65 11.49
CA SER A 29 -39.01 22.26 11.93
C SER A 29 -39.54 21.18 10.95
N SER A 30 -39.02 19.96 11.10
CA SER A 30 -39.82 18.77 11.47
C SER A 30 -38.94 17.53 11.71
N LEU A 31 -39.04 16.99 12.92
CA LEU A 31 -38.53 15.69 13.37
C LEU A 31 -39.17 14.51 12.60
N ARG A 32 -38.40 13.43 12.36
CA ARG A 32 -38.85 12.05 12.64
C ARG A 32 -37.70 11.04 12.67
N SER A 33 -37.59 10.43 13.85
CA SER A 33 -36.78 9.28 14.23
C SER A 33 -37.33 7.99 13.62
N CYS A 34 -36.45 7.08 13.21
CA CYS A 34 -36.71 5.63 13.22
C CYS A 34 -35.43 4.89 13.61
N ARG A 35 -35.48 4.25 14.78
CA ARG A 35 -34.51 3.29 15.32
C ARG A 35 -34.60 1.96 14.55
N PHE A 36 -33.48 1.26 14.42
CA PHE A 36 -33.42 -0.18 14.16
C PHE A 36 -32.54 -0.83 15.23
N ASP A 37 -33.18 -1.58 16.14
CA ASP A 37 -32.55 -2.59 16.99
C ASP A 37 -32.74 -3.95 16.30
N SER A 38 -31.69 -4.78 16.24
CA SER A 38 -31.86 -6.24 16.30
C SER A 38 -30.61 -6.91 16.82
N ALA A 39 -30.81 -7.75 17.83
CA ALA A 39 -29.81 -8.44 18.62
C ALA A 39 -29.55 -9.87 18.11
N LEU A 40 -28.28 -10.29 18.23
CA LEU A 40 -27.74 -11.58 18.68
C LEU A 40 -28.56 -12.87 18.44
N THR A 41 -27.92 -13.85 17.79
CA THR A 41 -27.96 -15.26 18.25
C THR A 41 -26.60 -15.95 18.08
N ARG A 42 -26.13 -16.56 19.17
CA ARG A 42 -24.98 -17.46 19.28
C ARG A 42 -25.37 -18.86 18.77
N ASN A 43 -24.43 -19.59 18.18
CA ASN A 43 -24.42 -21.05 18.22
C ASN A 43 -22.99 -21.59 18.33
N HIS A 44 -22.79 -22.48 19.31
CA HIS A 44 -21.57 -23.24 19.54
C HIS A 44 -21.53 -24.47 18.61
N THR A 45 -20.36 -24.79 18.07
CA THR A 45 -19.99 -26.18 17.74
C THR A 45 -18.47 -26.33 17.64
N THR A 46 -17.96 -27.29 18.38
CA THR A 46 -16.57 -27.79 18.38
C THR A 46 -16.36 -28.73 17.18
N LEU A 47 -15.20 -28.65 16.51
CA LEU A 47 -14.29 -29.77 16.16
C LEU A 47 -13.27 -29.40 15.05
N ARG A 48 -11.98 -29.67 15.37
CA ARG A 48 -10.82 -30.07 14.53
C ARG A 48 -10.38 -29.20 13.34
N SER A 49 -9.14 -28.70 13.45
CA SER A 49 -8.32 -28.06 12.42
C SER A 49 -7.79 -29.03 11.36
N PRO A 50 -7.62 -28.54 10.11
CA PRO A 50 -6.27 -28.43 9.56
C PRO A 50 -6.09 -27.06 8.86
N ILE A 51 -5.31 -26.17 9.48
CA ILE A 51 -5.18 -24.74 9.09
C ILE A 51 -4.19 -24.51 7.93
N GLY A 52 -3.30 -25.46 7.61
CA GLY A 52 -2.24 -25.25 6.60
C GLY A 52 -2.63 -25.40 5.13
N ARG A 53 -3.83 -25.93 4.80
CA ARG A 53 -4.25 -26.17 3.40
C ARG A 53 -5.41 -25.29 2.94
N ARG A 54 -6.08 -24.60 3.88
CA ARG A 54 -7.33 -23.87 3.60
C ARG A 54 -7.09 -22.47 3.06
N MET A 55 -6.06 -21.74 3.52
CA MET A 55 -5.80 -20.37 3.03
C MET A 55 -5.34 -20.32 1.56
N THR A 56 -4.50 -21.25 1.11
CA THR A 56 -4.13 -21.37 -0.31
C THR A 56 -5.31 -21.83 -1.18
N SER A 57 -6.20 -22.68 -0.65
CA SER A 57 -7.40 -23.11 -1.38
C SER A 57 -8.50 -22.06 -1.45
N ILE A 58 -8.65 -21.19 -0.44
CA ILE A 58 -9.65 -20.12 -0.41
C ILE A 58 -9.21 -18.95 -1.31
N ALA A 59 -7.93 -18.58 -1.31
CA ALA A 59 -7.41 -17.59 -2.26
C ALA A 59 -7.50 -18.07 -3.71
N ALA A 60 -7.25 -19.37 -3.96
CA ALA A 60 -7.41 -19.96 -5.28
C ALA A 60 -8.89 -20.15 -5.69
N SER A 61 -9.80 -20.45 -4.75
CA SER A 61 -11.23 -20.63 -5.06
C SER A 61 -11.97 -19.30 -5.23
N VAL A 62 -11.61 -18.25 -4.48
CA VAL A 62 -12.17 -16.90 -4.65
C VAL A 62 -11.68 -16.25 -5.95
N ASN A 63 -10.46 -16.60 -6.41
CA ASN A 63 -9.92 -16.11 -7.69
C ASN A 63 -10.57 -16.73 -8.94
N ASN A 64 -11.28 -17.86 -8.83
CA ASN A 64 -11.96 -18.49 -9.97
C ASN A 64 -13.39 -17.97 -10.20
N GLU A 65 -13.99 -17.27 -9.22
CA GLU A 65 -15.34 -16.68 -9.34
C GLU A 65 -15.33 -15.20 -9.78
N SER A 66 -14.16 -14.58 -9.89
CA SER A 66 -14.02 -13.18 -10.33
C SER A 66 -13.60 -13.08 -11.79
N GLY A 67 -14.21 -12.15 -12.53
CA GLY A 67 -13.90 -11.86 -13.93
C GLY A 67 -12.43 -11.44 -14.16
N LEU A 68 -11.96 -11.57 -15.40
CA LEU A 68 -10.57 -11.28 -15.81
C LEU A 68 -10.14 -9.87 -15.38
N ALA A 69 -10.97 -8.87 -15.66
CA ALA A 69 -10.71 -7.47 -15.33
C ALA A 69 -10.49 -7.26 -13.83
N ARG A 70 -11.34 -7.86 -12.99
CA ARG A 70 -11.21 -7.79 -11.53
C ARG A 70 -9.94 -8.45 -11.02
N ARG A 71 -9.55 -9.59 -11.60
CA ARG A 71 -8.28 -10.27 -11.25
C ARG A 71 -7.08 -9.39 -11.58
N PHE A 72 -7.08 -8.72 -12.74
CA PHE A 72 -6.02 -7.79 -13.11
C PHE A 72 -5.97 -6.56 -12.21
N TRP A 73 -7.11 -5.96 -11.86
CA TRP A 73 -7.15 -4.85 -10.91
C TRP A 73 -6.54 -5.22 -9.55
N ILE A 74 -6.87 -6.40 -9.01
CA ILE A 74 -6.29 -6.91 -7.76
C ILE A 74 -4.78 -7.16 -7.93
N LYS A 75 -4.37 -7.78 -9.05
CA LYS A 75 -2.96 -8.09 -9.32
C LYS A 75 -2.08 -6.84 -9.46
N PHE A 76 -2.60 -5.76 -10.03
CA PHE A 76 -1.89 -4.50 -10.27
C PHE A 76 -2.31 -3.39 -9.31
N THR A 77 -2.74 -3.76 -8.09
CA THR A 77 -3.10 -2.80 -7.05
C THR A 77 -1.90 -1.92 -6.67
N ARG A 78 -0.66 -2.44 -6.75
CA ARG A 78 0.57 -1.65 -6.52
C ARG A 78 0.64 -0.43 -7.43
N GLU A 79 0.33 -0.59 -8.72
CA GLU A 79 0.36 0.50 -9.69
C GLU A 79 -0.75 1.53 -9.41
N SER A 80 -1.91 1.09 -8.94
CA SER A 80 -2.98 2.02 -8.53
C SER A 80 -2.57 2.88 -7.32
N VAL A 81 -1.83 2.29 -6.36
CA VAL A 81 -1.25 3.00 -5.22
C VAL A 81 -0.20 4.00 -5.70
N PHE A 82 0.67 3.63 -6.64
CA PHE A 82 1.65 4.55 -7.19
C PHE A 82 0.96 5.74 -7.89
N ALA A 83 -0.05 5.50 -8.70
CA ALA A 83 -0.82 6.58 -9.33
C ALA A 83 -1.41 7.56 -8.29
N MET A 84 -2.00 7.05 -7.20
CA MET A 84 -2.53 7.86 -6.09
C MET A 84 -1.48 8.76 -5.43
N TYR A 85 -0.24 8.30 -5.33
CA TYR A 85 0.84 8.99 -4.60
C TYR A 85 1.71 9.84 -5.52
N THR A 86 1.34 10.02 -6.79
CA THR A 86 2.01 11.00 -7.64
C THR A 86 1.80 12.42 -7.06
N PRO A 87 2.81 13.31 -7.15
CA PRO A 87 2.67 14.65 -6.59
C PRO A 87 1.53 15.47 -7.21
N PHE A 88 1.20 15.23 -8.49
CA PHE A 88 0.03 15.82 -9.15
C PHE A 88 -1.28 15.39 -8.49
N VAL A 89 -1.47 14.08 -8.27
CA VAL A 89 -2.70 13.55 -7.68
C VAL A 89 -2.89 14.02 -6.24
N ILE A 90 -1.83 14.02 -5.44
CA ILE A 90 -1.90 14.51 -4.05
C ILE A 90 -2.27 15.99 -4.00
N ALA A 91 -1.70 16.82 -4.89
CA ALA A 91 -2.05 18.24 -4.97
C ALA A 91 -3.47 18.48 -5.52
N LEU A 92 -3.95 17.62 -6.42
CA LEU A 92 -5.33 17.68 -6.93
C LEU A 92 -6.32 17.36 -5.81
N ALA A 93 -6.06 16.28 -5.06
CA ALA A 93 -6.88 15.82 -3.95
C ALA A 93 -6.87 16.78 -2.75
N SER A 94 -5.78 17.55 -2.55
CA SER A 94 -5.69 18.57 -1.49
C SER A 94 -6.40 19.87 -1.83
N GLY A 95 -6.76 20.07 -3.10
CA GLY A 95 -7.33 21.31 -3.60
C GLY A 95 -6.32 22.44 -3.82
N ASN A 96 -5.02 22.20 -3.65
CA ASN A 96 -3.98 23.23 -3.83
C ASN A 96 -3.11 23.06 -5.08
N LEU A 97 -3.43 22.13 -5.98
CA LEU A 97 -2.85 22.08 -7.31
C LEU A 97 -2.97 23.46 -7.98
N HIS A 98 -1.88 23.97 -8.54
CA HIS A 98 -1.93 25.23 -9.26
C HIS A 98 -2.81 25.11 -10.50
N ILE A 99 -3.63 26.13 -10.79
CA ILE A 99 -4.61 26.06 -11.88
C ILE A 99 -3.94 25.82 -13.24
N ASP A 100 -2.74 26.36 -13.47
CA ASP A 100 -2.03 26.12 -14.72
C ASP A 100 -1.56 24.68 -14.86
N SER A 101 -1.20 23.99 -13.77
CA SER A 101 -0.92 22.55 -13.81
C SER A 101 -2.15 21.76 -14.26
N PHE A 102 -3.32 22.12 -13.71
CA PHE A 102 -4.59 21.50 -14.09
C PHE A 102 -4.95 21.78 -15.56
N ARG A 103 -4.74 23.00 -16.05
CA ARG A 103 -4.95 23.37 -17.45
C ARG A 103 -4.06 22.57 -18.40
N HIS A 104 -2.78 22.40 -18.07
CA HIS A 104 -1.87 21.57 -18.85
C HIS A 104 -2.35 20.11 -18.88
N TYR A 105 -2.75 19.56 -17.74
CA TYR A 105 -3.32 18.23 -17.65
C TYR A 105 -4.54 18.05 -18.57
N ILE A 106 -5.52 18.96 -18.53
CA ILE A 106 -6.70 18.91 -19.41
C ILE A 106 -6.31 19.06 -20.89
N ALA A 107 -5.31 19.89 -21.21
CA ALA A 107 -4.82 20.03 -22.57
C ALA A 107 -4.19 18.72 -23.10
N GLN A 108 -3.40 18.03 -22.28
CA GLN A 108 -2.87 16.70 -22.63
C GLN A 108 -4.00 15.66 -22.76
N ASP A 109 -4.98 15.73 -21.87
CA ASP A 109 -6.12 14.82 -21.86
C ASP A 109 -6.98 14.93 -23.13
N VAL A 110 -7.06 16.10 -23.77
CA VAL A 110 -7.69 16.23 -25.09
C VAL A 110 -7.02 15.34 -26.15
N HIS A 111 -5.68 15.27 -26.15
CA HIS A 111 -4.97 14.39 -27.08
C HIS A 111 -5.18 12.92 -26.74
N PHE A 112 -5.21 12.61 -25.44
CA PHE A 112 -5.48 11.27 -24.95
C PHE A 112 -6.89 10.78 -25.34
N LEU A 113 -7.93 11.56 -25.07
CA LEU A 113 -9.32 11.23 -25.41
C LEU A 113 -9.56 11.09 -26.92
N ARG A 114 -8.84 11.84 -27.77
CA ARG A 114 -8.87 11.62 -29.23
C ARG A 114 -8.37 10.23 -29.61
N ALA A 115 -7.23 9.81 -29.04
CA ALA A 115 -6.70 8.47 -29.27
C ALA A 115 -7.62 7.39 -28.67
N PHE A 116 -8.22 7.65 -27.51
CA PHE A 116 -9.15 6.76 -26.83
C PHE A 116 -10.43 6.53 -27.65
N ALA A 117 -11.00 7.58 -28.23
CA ALA A 117 -12.15 7.49 -29.13
C ALA A 117 -11.83 6.69 -30.40
N GLN A 118 -10.65 6.92 -31.00
CA GLN A 118 -10.19 6.18 -32.16
C GLN A 118 -9.91 4.69 -31.84
N ALA A 119 -9.37 4.40 -30.67
CA ALA A 119 -9.14 3.03 -30.23
C ALA A 119 -10.47 2.27 -30.04
N TYR A 120 -11.49 2.91 -29.47
CA TYR A 120 -12.82 2.31 -29.40
C TYR A 120 -13.45 2.10 -30.79
N GLU A 121 -13.28 3.03 -31.72
CA GLU A 121 -13.75 2.84 -33.11
C GLU A 121 -13.12 1.61 -33.76
N LEU A 122 -11.79 1.45 -33.64
CA LEU A 122 -11.09 0.28 -34.16
C LEU A 122 -11.51 -1.02 -33.43
N ALA A 123 -11.75 -0.96 -32.12
CA ALA A 123 -12.23 -2.11 -31.36
C ALA A 123 -13.66 -2.50 -31.76
N GLU A 124 -14.54 -1.54 -32.03
CA GLU A 124 -15.90 -1.75 -32.53
C GLU A 124 -15.87 -2.45 -33.89
N ASP A 125 -15.04 -1.98 -34.83
CA ASP A 125 -14.83 -2.58 -36.15
C ASP A 125 -14.27 -4.00 -36.09
N CYS A 126 -13.59 -4.33 -34.99
CA CYS A 126 -12.94 -5.62 -34.75
C CYS A 126 -13.81 -6.60 -33.95
N ALA A 127 -14.84 -6.13 -33.25
CA ALA A 127 -15.76 -6.99 -32.51
C ALA A 127 -16.68 -7.75 -33.48
N ASP A 128 -16.95 -9.03 -33.20
CA ASP A 128 -17.85 -9.86 -34.04
C ASP A 128 -19.30 -9.87 -33.50
N ASP A 129 -19.44 -9.79 -32.17
CA ASP A 129 -20.71 -9.81 -31.44
C ASP A 129 -21.40 -8.43 -31.43
N ASP A 130 -22.66 -8.37 -31.85
CA ASP A 130 -23.40 -7.11 -31.98
C ASP A 130 -23.65 -6.42 -30.63
N ASP A 131 -23.84 -7.19 -29.55
CA ASP A 131 -23.95 -6.63 -28.20
C ASP A 131 -22.63 -5.98 -27.76
N ALA A 132 -21.49 -6.61 -28.04
CA ALA A 132 -20.17 -6.06 -27.76
C ALA A 132 -19.91 -4.78 -28.58
N LYS A 133 -20.28 -4.76 -29.87
CA LYS A 133 -20.23 -3.54 -30.70
C LYS A 133 -21.07 -2.42 -30.11
N ALA A 134 -22.30 -2.72 -29.70
CA ALA A 134 -23.18 -1.74 -29.09
C ALA A 134 -22.58 -1.16 -27.80
N GLY A 135 -22.03 -2.03 -26.93
CA GLY A 135 -21.35 -1.60 -25.71
C GLY A 135 -20.11 -0.73 -25.98
N ILE A 136 -19.26 -1.12 -26.93
CA ILE A 136 -18.09 -0.32 -27.32
C ILE A 136 -18.51 1.03 -27.92
N SER A 137 -19.55 1.04 -28.77
CA SER A 137 -20.09 2.27 -29.34
C SER A 137 -20.64 3.22 -28.28
N GLU A 138 -21.26 2.72 -27.21
CA GLU A 138 -21.72 3.53 -26.09
C GLU A 138 -20.55 4.17 -25.34
N LEU A 139 -19.49 3.40 -25.06
CA LEU A 139 -18.26 3.91 -24.44
C LEU A 139 -17.58 4.97 -25.33
N ARG A 140 -17.48 4.72 -26.65
CA ARG A 140 -16.95 5.69 -27.62
C ARG A 140 -17.73 6.99 -27.59
N LYS A 141 -19.07 6.92 -27.54
CA LYS A 141 -19.93 8.09 -27.48
C LYS A 141 -19.69 8.91 -26.20
N ALA A 142 -19.56 8.25 -25.05
CA ALA A 142 -19.26 8.93 -23.79
C ALA A 142 -17.95 9.72 -23.87
N VAL A 143 -16.88 9.11 -24.42
CA VAL A 143 -15.58 9.76 -24.62
C VAL A 143 -15.67 10.96 -25.57
N LEU A 144 -16.44 10.85 -26.66
CA LEU A 144 -16.61 11.95 -27.60
C LEU A 144 -17.31 13.16 -26.97
N GLU A 145 -18.27 12.93 -26.07
CA GLU A 145 -18.92 14.03 -25.33
C GLU A 145 -17.96 14.68 -24.31
N GLU A 146 -17.15 13.89 -23.60
CA GLU A 146 -16.09 14.41 -22.71
C GLU A 146 -15.06 15.22 -23.49
N LEU A 147 -14.59 14.69 -24.62
CA LEU A 147 -13.67 15.38 -25.52
C LEU A 147 -14.25 16.72 -26.02
N LYS A 148 -15.54 16.79 -26.34
CA LYS A 148 -16.21 18.04 -26.73
C LYS A 148 -16.20 19.06 -25.60
N MET A 149 -16.41 18.61 -24.36
CA MET A 149 -16.34 19.47 -23.17
C MET A 149 -14.92 20.01 -22.98
N HIS A 150 -13.90 19.13 -22.98
CA HIS A 150 -12.50 19.55 -22.81
C HIS A 150 -12.04 20.49 -23.92
N ASN A 151 -12.34 20.22 -25.19
CA ASN A 151 -12.03 21.15 -26.29
C ASN A 151 -12.66 22.53 -26.07
N SER A 152 -13.91 22.59 -25.59
CA SER A 152 -14.59 23.87 -25.33
C SER A 152 -13.89 24.64 -24.20
N LEU A 153 -13.51 23.96 -23.11
CA LEU A 153 -12.79 24.57 -21.99
C LEU A 153 -11.41 25.08 -22.39
N VAL A 154 -10.65 24.29 -23.16
CA VAL A 154 -9.30 24.67 -23.60
C VAL A 154 -9.36 25.88 -24.54
N GLN A 155 -10.36 25.95 -25.42
CA GLN A 155 -10.62 27.14 -26.26
C GLN A 155 -10.99 28.37 -25.41
N GLU A 156 -11.82 28.22 -24.38
CA GLU A 156 -12.16 29.31 -23.44
C GLU A 156 -10.92 29.87 -22.71
N TRP A 157 -9.93 29.02 -22.42
CA TRP A 157 -8.67 29.45 -21.79
C TRP A 157 -7.68 30.11 -22.76
N GLY A 158 -8.01 30.18 -24.06
CA GLY A 158 -7.14 30.76 -25.08
C GLY A 158 -5.93 29.89 -25.43
N LEU A 159 -5.94 28.61 -25.05
CA LEU A 159 -4.91 27.64 -25.42
C LEU A 159 -5.24 27.10 -26.82
N ASP A 160 -4.42 27.46 -27.81
CA ASP A 160 -4.55 26.96 -29.17
C ASP A 160 -3.80 25.62 -29.31
N LEU A 161 -4.51 24.52 -29.08
CA LEU A 161 -3.98 23.15 -29.21
C LEU A 161 -3.37 22.84 -30.58
N ALA A 162 -3.71 23.60 -31.63
CA ALA A 162 -3.15 23.42 -32.96
C ALA A 162 -1.85 24.21 -33.17
N LYS A 163 -1.55 25.21 -32.32
CA LYS A 163 -0.30 26.00 -32.38
C LYS A 163 0.69 25.65 -31.28
N GLU A 164 0.23 25.18 -30.14
CA GLU A 164 1.09 24.66 -29.08
C GLU A 164 1.48 23.21 -29.39
N ASN A 165 2.64 23.00 -30.04
CA ASN A 165 3.28 21.70 -30.25
C ASN A 165 3.75 21.02 -28.93
N ASN A 166 3.03 21.22 -27.82
CA ASN A 166 3.44 20.90 -26.46
C ASN A 166 2.80 19.58 -25.95
N ILE A 167 2.66 18.56 -26.80
CA ILE A 167 2.29 17.23 -26.32
C ILE A 167 3.50 16.65 -25.58
N ASN A 168 3.35 16.33 -24.30
CA ASN A 168 4.45 15.81 -23.52
C ASN A 168 4.78 14.36 -23.91
N SER A 169 6.00 13.91 -23.61
CA SER A 169 6.45 12.57 -24.02
C SER A 169 5.62 11.43 -23.43
N ALA A 170 5.03 11.59 -22.23
CA ALA A 170 4.21 10.56 -21.61
C ALA A 170 2.88 10.38 -22.38
N THR A 171 2.22 11.49 -22.73
CA THR A 171 1.01 11.49 -23.55
C THR A 171 1.25 10.90 -24.93
N VAL A 172 2.38 11.23 -25.58
CA VAL A 172 2.76 10.62 -26.87
C VAL A 172 2.94 9.11 -26.73
N LYS A 173 3.71 8.64 -25.74
CA LYS A 173 3.94 7.21 -25.51
C LYS A 173 2.64 6.45 -25.27
N TYR A 174 1.76 7.01 -24.46
CA TYR A 174 0.50 6.36 -24.11
C TYR A 174 -0.46 6.29 -25.30
N THR A 175 -0.67 7.40 -26.01
CA THR A 175 -1.52 7.42 -27.20
C THR A 175 -1.00 6.51 -28.31
N GLN A 176 0.33 6.47 -28.53
CA GLN A 176 0.93 5.54 -29.50
C GLN A 176 0.75 4.08 -29.09
N PHE A 177 0.97 3.73 -27.83
CA PHE A 177 0.73 2.39 -27.31
C PHE A 177 -0.72 1.94 -27.54
N LEU A 178 -1.68 2.81 -27.22
CA LEU A 178 -3.10 2.50 -27.36
C LEU A 178 -3.49 2.30 -28.83
N LEU A 179 -3.10 3.22 -29.71
CA LEU A 179 -3.39 3.13 -31.15
C LEU A 179 -2.67 1.96 -31.83
N ALA A 180 -1.44 1.65 -31.42
CA ALA A 180 -0.72 0.49 -31.91
C ALA A 180 -1.45 -0.81 -31.51
N THR A 181 -1.89 -0.92 -30.25
CA THR A 181 -2.69 -2.05 -29.77
C THR A 181 -3.99 -2.20 -30.56
N ALA A 182 -4.74 -1.10 -30.73
CA ALA A 182 -6.00 -1.09 -31.47
C ALA A 182 -5.84 -1.38 -32.97
N SER A 183 -4.67 -1.08 -33.53
CA SER A 183 -4.32 -1.43 -34.92
C SER A 183 -3.75 -2.86 -35.08
N GLY A 184 -3.67 -3.63 -33.98
CA GLY A 184 -3.10 -4.98 -33.96
C GLY A 184 -1.56 -5.03 -34.02
N LYS A 185 -0.87 -3.92 -33.81
CA LYS A 185 0.60 -3.82 -33.75
C LYS A 185 1.09 -4.02 -32.31
N ILE A 186 0.97 -5.23 -31.80
CA ILE A 186 1.37 -5.57 -30.42
C ILE A 186 2.75 -6.26 -30.46
N GLU A 187 3.70 -5.73 -29.68
CA GLU A 187 5.05 -6.26 -29.60
C GLU A 187 5.08 -7.71 -29.09
N GLY A 188 5.88 -8.57 -29.72
CA GLY A 188 6.03 -9.98 -29.32
C GLY A 188 5.05 -10.97 -29.98
N LEU A 189 4.01 -10.49 -30.67
CA LEU A 189 3.16 -11.34 -31.51
C LEU A 189 3.83 -11.61 -32.86
N LYS A 190 4.24 -12.85 -33.11
CA LYS A 190 4.70 -13.32 -34.43
C LYS A 190 3.51 -13.37 -35.38
N GLY A 191 3.29 -12.31 -36.15
CA GLY A 191 2.29 -12.32 -37.22
C GLY A 191 1.56 -11.00 -37.43
N ALA A 192 2.26 -9.87 -37.59
CA ALA A 192 1.66 -8.65 -38.12
C ALA A 192 1.52 -8.71 -39.67
N GLY A 193 1.16 -9.87 -40.21
CA GLY A 193 0.81 -10.05 -41.61
C GLY A 193 -0.71 -10.05 -41.72
N LYS A 194 -1.28 -8.96 -42.25
CA LYS A 194 -2.68 -8.80 -42.70
C LYS A 194 -3.68 -9.75 -42.01
N LEU A 195 -4.24 -9.30 -40.87
CA LEU A 195 -5.28 -9.99 -40.09
C LEU A 195 -6.23 -10.76 -41.02
N ALA A 196 -6.13 -12.08 -41.02
CA ALA A 196 -6.65 -12.91 -42.10
C ALA A 196 -8.06 -13.44 -41.79
N THR A 197 -8.43 -13.53 -40.51
CA THR A 197 -9.69 -14.13 -40.09
C THR A 197 -10.52 -13.21 -39.17
N PRO A 198 -11.87 -13.32 -39.19
CA PRO A 198 -12.74 -12.63 -38.23
C PRO A 198 -12.38 -12.91 -36.77
N PHE A 199 -11.94 -14.14 -36.45
CA PHE A 199 -11.50 -14.52 -35.11
C PHE A 199 -10.27 -13.74 -34.64
N GLU A 200 -9.30 -13.49 -35.54
CA GLU A 200 -8.13 -12.66 -35.21
C GLU A 200 -8.50 -11.20 -34.97
N LYS A 201 -9.57 -10.69 -35.61
CA LYS A 201 -10.08 -9.34 -35.34
C LYS A 201 -10.71 -9.24 -33.95
N THR A 202 -11.53 -10.20 -33.55
CA THR A 202 -12.15 -10.20 -32.20
C THR A 202 -11.11 -10.15 -31.08
N LYS A 203 -9.94 -10.79 -31.27
CA LYS A 203 -8.82 -10.68 -30.32
C LYS A 203 -8.30 -9.26 -30.17
N ILE A 204 -8.23 -8.49 -31.26
CA ILE A 204 -7.82 -7.09 -31.22
C ILE A 204 -8.81 -6.25 -30.40
N ALA A 205 -10.12 -6.51 -30.49
CA ALA A 205 -11.10 -5.84 -29.63
C ALA A 205 -10.85 -6.15 -28.15
N ALA A 206 -10.61 -7.42 -27.80
CA ALA A 206 -10.27 -7.82 -26.43
C ALA A 206 -8.95 -7.19 -25.93
N TYR A 207 -7.91 -7.18 -26.75
CA TYR A 207 -6.61 -6.56 -26.44
C TYR A 207 -6.72 -5.05 -26.26
N THR A 208 -7.52 -4.40 -27.10
CA THR A 208 -7.78 -2.96 -27.00
C THR A 208 -8.51 -2.62 -25.71
N LEU A 209 -9.58 -3.36 -25.37
CA LEU A 209 -10.23 -3.19 -24.07
C LEU A 209 -9.28 -3.49 -22.92
N GLY A 210 -8.45 -4.53 -23.03
CA GLY A 210 -7.40 -4.83 -22.04
C GLY A 210 -6.47 -3.65 -21.73
N ALA A 211 -6.12 -2.86 -22.75
CA ALA A 211 -5.31 -1.66 -22.62
C ALA A 211 -6.11 -0.43 -22.13
N MET A 212 -7.44 -0.40 -22.27
CA MET A 212 -8.30 0.75 -21.94
C MET A 212 -8.98 0.62 -20.57
N THR A 213 -9.35 -0.59 -20.17
CA THR A 213 -9.99 -0.90 -18.87
C THR A 213 -9.24 -0.32 -17.66
N PRO A 214 -7.90 -0.40 -17.53
CA PRO A 214 -7.21 0.14 -16.35
C PRO A 214 -7.41 1.65 -16.18
N CYS A 215 -7.44 2.42 -17.28
CA CYS A 215 -7.74 3.86 -17.24
C CYS A 215 -9.13 4.09 -16.61
N MET A 216 -10.17 3.47 -17.17
CA MET A 216 -11.54 3.65 -16.69
C MET A 216 -11.69 3.27 -15.21
N ARG A 217 -11.11 2.14 -14.80
CA ARG A 217 -11.15 1.68 -13.41
C ARG A 217 -10.33 2.59 -12.48
N LEU A 218 -9.14 3.03 -12.87
CA LEU A 218 -8.27 3.89 -12.06
C LEU A 218 -8.95 5.23 -11.75
N TYR A 219 -9.50 5.90 -12.77
CA TYR A 219 -10.21 7.17 -12.56
C TYR A 219 -11.45 7.02 -11.69
N ALA A 220 -12.21 5.93 -11.88
CA ALA A 220 -13.35 5.60 -11.02
C ALA A 220 -12.92 5.41 -9.56
N PHE A 221 -11.79 4.74 -9.34
CA PHE A 221 -11.21 4.51 -8.02
C PHE A 221 -10.71 5.82 -7.38
N LEU A 222 -9.94 6.63 -8.11
CA LEU A 222 -9.45 7.94 -7.65
C LEU A 222 -10.60 8.88 -7.29
N GLY A 223 -11.64 8.95 -8.13
CA GLY A 223 -12.83 9.75 -7.88
C GLY A 223 -13.49 9.41 -6.53
N LYS A 224 -13.73 8.13 -6.26
CA LYS A 224 -14.27 7.68 -4.96
C LYS A 224 -13.33 8.00 -3.80
N LYS A 225 -12.02 7.77 -3.98
CA LYS A 225 -11.02 8.07 -2.94
C LYS A 225 -10.97 9.55 -2.59
N PHE A 226 -11.07 10.47 -3.56
CA PHE A 226 -11.07 11.90 -3.27
C PHE A 226 -12.41 12.35 -2.69
N GLN A 227 -13.53 11.74 -3.12
CA GLN A 227 -14.84 12.03 -2.55
C GLN A 227 -14.90 11.72 -1.04
N GLU A 228 -14.20 10.67 -0.57
CA GLU A 228 -14.06 10.35 0.85
C GLU A 228 -13.32 11.45 1.66
N LEU A 229 -12.57 12.33 0.99
CA LEU A 229 -11.77 13.39 1.62
C LEU A 229 -12.45 14.77 1.62
N LEU A 230 -13.56 14.92 0.88
CA LEU A 230 -14.30 16.18 0.84
C LEU A 230 -15.08 16.35 2.14
N ASP A 231 -14.87 17.47 2.83
CA ASP A 231 -15.70 17.82 3.99
C ASP A 231 -17.14 18.11 3.53
N SER A 232 -18.13 17.75 4.36
CA SER A 232 -19.55 17.97 4.04
C SER A 232 -19.92 19.44 3.84
N ASP A 233 -19.11 20.35 4.40
CA ASP A 233 -19.28 21.81 4.29
C ASP A 233 -18.36 22.46 3.23
N GLU A 234 -17.48 21.70 2.57
CA GLU A 234 -16.53 22.22 1.57
C GLU A 234 -17.16 22.43 0.19
N SER A 235 -18.10 23.38 0.11
CA SER A 235 -18.61 23.91 -1.17
C SER A 235 -17.52 24.61 -2.01
N THR A 236 -16.31 24.78 -1.47
CA THR A 236 -15.21 25.62 -1.99
C THR A 236 -14.05 24.85 -2.63
N HIS A 237 -14.03 23.50 -2.62
CA HIS A 237 -12.92 22.75 -3.21
C HIS A 237 -12.79 23.06 -4.72
N PRO A 238 -11.66 23.61 -5.22
CA PRO A 238 -11.56 24.12 -6.60
C PRO A 238 -11.84 23.06 -7.68
N TYR A 239 -11.50 21.80 -7.37
CA TYR A 239 -11.65 20.66 -8.29
C TYR A 239 -12.86 19.77 -7.98
N LYS A 240 -13.82 20.24 -7.15
CA LYS A 240 -14.96 19.42 -6.72
C LYS A 240 -15.74 18.81 -7.89
N LYS A 241 -15.97 19.58 -8.96
CA LYS A 241 -16.73 19.09 -10.13
C LYS A 241 -16.04 17.93 -10.84
N TRP A 242 -14.70 17.98 -10.92
CA TRP A 242 -13.90 16.89 -11.48
C TRP A 242 -14.05 15.63 -10.60
N ILE A 243 -13.92 15.80 -9.28
CA ILE A 243 -14.08 14.71 -8.30
C ILE A 243 -15.48 14.09 -8.39
N ASP A 244 -16.53 14.92 -8.35
CA ASP A 244 -17.93 14.48 -8.43
C ASP A 244 -18.21 13.71 -9.73
N ASN A 245 -17.60 14.11 -10.85
CA ASN A 245 -17.78 13.43 -12.14
C ASN A 245 -17.23 12.00 -12.10
N TYR A 246 -15.96 11.81 -11.74
CA TYR A 246 -15.34 10.48 -11.69
C TYR A 246 -15.85 9.61 -10.53
N ALA A 247 -16.35 10.24 -9.46
CA ALA A 247 -17.02 9.55 -8.35
C ALA A 247 -18.49 9.21 -8.63
N SER A 248 -19.09 9.74 -9.71
CA SER A 248 -20.51 9.58 -10.00
C SER A 248 -20.89 8.14 -10.34
N ASP A 249 -22.10 7.73 -9.98
CA ASP A 249 -22.60 6.38 -10.30
C ASP A 249 -22.60 6.10 -11.81
N GLY A 250 -22.77 7.15 -12.63
CA GLY A 250 -22.66 7.05 -14.09
C GLY A 250 -21.26 6.64 -14.54
N PHE A 251 -20.22 7.31 -14.04
CA PHE A 251 -18.83 6.95 -14.37
C PHE A 251 -18.45 5.57 -13.83
N GLN A 252 -18.91 5.21 -12.62
CA GLN A 252 -18.71 3.87 -12.06
C GLN A 252 -19.38 2.79 -12.93
N ALA A 253 -20.58 3.06 -13.45
CA ALA A 253 -21.26 2.15 -14.36
C ALA A 253 -20.52 1.98 -15.69
N SER A 254 -19.95 3.05 -16.26
CA SER A 254 -19.12 2.96 -17.47
C SER A 254 -17.82 2.18 -17.24
N ALA A 255 -17.18 2.34 -16.08
CA ALA A 255 -16.01 1.54 -15.72
C ALA A 255 -16.37 0.05 -15.63
N LEU A 256 -17.47 -0.29 -14.94
CA LEU A 256 -17.98 -1.66 -14.86
C LEU A 256 -18.35 -2.22 -16.24
N GLN A 257 -19.03 -1.43 -17.09
CA GLN A 257 -19.36 -1.83 -18.46
C GLN A 257 -18.11 -2.17 -19.28
N THR A 258 -17.02 -1.40 -19.11
CA THR A 258 -15.75 -1.66 -19.79
C THR A 258 -15.11 -2.97 -19.32
N GLU A 259 -15.22 -3.29 -18.02
CA GLU A 259 -14.74 -4.55 -17.46
C GLU A 259 -15.57 -5.75 -17.90
N ASP A 260 -16.90 -5.63 -17.87
CA ASP A 260 -17.82 -6.69 -18.30
C ASP A 260 -17.62 -7.02 -19.79
N LEU A 261 -17.36 -6.01 -20.62
CA LEU A 261 -17.03 -6.20 -22.04
C LEU A 261 -15.67 -6.90 -22.21
N LEU A 262 -14.65 -6.51 -21.44
CA LEU A 262 -13.35 -7.18 -21.47
C LEU A 262 -13.51 -8.66 -21.08
N ASP A 263 -14.25 -8.94 -20.01
CA ASP A 263 -14.52 -10.30 -19.55
C ASP A 263 -15.26 -11.11 -20.62
N LYS A 264 -16.30 -10.54 -21.23
CA LYS A 264 -17.07 -11.18 -22.31
C LYS A 264 -16.20 -11.52 -23.51
N LEU A 265 -15.40 -10.56 -24.00
CA LEU A 265 -14.53 -10.75 -25.16
C LEU A 265 -13.39 -11.74 -24.88
N SER A 266 -13.03 -11.94 -23.62
CA SER A 266 -11.94 -12.82 -23.21
C SER A 266 -12.33 -14.29 -23.01
N VAL A 267 -13.63 -14.62 -23.00
CA VAL A 267 -14.12 -16.00 -22.71
C VAL A 267 -13.55 -17.06 -23.66
N SER A 268 -13.36 -16.71 -24.93
CA SER A 268 -12.90 -17.65 -25.97
C SER A 268 -11.37 -17.67 -26.17
N LEU A 269 -10.63 -16.87 -25.40
CA LEU A 269 -9.19 -16.73 -25.54
C LEU A 269 -8.42 -17.86 -24.83
N THR A 270 -7.29 -18.22 -25.41
CA THR A 270 -6.32 -19.17 -24.83
C THR A 270 -5.52 -18.52 -23.71
N GLY A 271 -4.84 -19.32 -22.88
CA GLY A 271 -4.00 -18.81 -21.79
C GLY A 271 -2.92 -17.83 -22.28
N GLU A 272 -2.26 -18.12 -23.41
CA GLU A 272 -1.24 -17.22 -23.98
C GLU A 272 -1.81 -15.86 -24.41
N GLU A 273 -3.05 -15.84 -24.89
CA GLU A 273 -3.74 -14.61 -25.30
C GLU A 273 -4.21 -13.80 -24.09
N LEU A 274 -4.65 -14.48 -23.02
CA LEU A 274 -4.94 -13.82 -21.74
C LEU A 274 -3.68 -13.20 -21.12
N ASP A 275 -2.52 -13.86 -21.25
CA ASP A 275 -1.23 -13.31 -20.81
C ASP A 275 -0.84 -12.05 -21.61
N VAL A 276 -1.26 -11.92 -22.87
CA VAL A 276 -1.09 -10.69 -23.65
C VAL A 276 -1.94 -9.56 -23.07
N ILE A 277 -3.22 -9.83 -22.76
CA ILE A 277 -4.11 -8.83 -22.13
C ILE A 277 -3.52 -8.39 -20.79
N GLU A 278 -3.01 -9.32 -19.98
CA GLU A 278 -2.37 -8.99 -18.72
C GLU A 278 -1.21 -8.00 -18.90
N LYS A 279 -0.33 -8.24 -19.87
CA LYS A 279 0.81 -7.36 -20.17
C LYS A 279 0.35 -5.99 -20.66
N LEU A 280 -0.68 -5.94 -21.50
CA LEU A 280 -1.27 -4.68 -21.99
C LEU A 280 -1.88 -3.87 -20.84
N TYR A 281 -2.65 -4.53 -19.97
CA TYR A 281 -3.25 -3.92 -18.79
C TYR A 281 -2.17 -3.34 -17.86
N TYR A 282 -1.13 -4.12 -17.58
CA TYR A 282 0.00 -3.68 -16.76
C TYR A 282 0.74 -2.48 -17.38
N GLN A 283 0.99 -2.53 -18.69
CA GLN A 283 1.65 -1.45 -19.41
C GLN A 283 0.82 -0.16 -19.40
N ALA A 284 -0.50 -0.26 -19.56
CA ALA A 284 -1.40 0.88 -19.45
C ALA A 284 -1.35 1.49 -18.03
N MET A 285 -1.39 0.68 -16.97
CA MET A 285 -1.23 1.18 -15.59
C MET A 285 0.09 1.94 -15.37
N LYS A 286 1.20 1.49 -15.96
CA LYS A 286 2.47 2.23 -15.93
C LYS A 286 2.39 3.55 -16.67
N LEU A 287 1.77 3.55 -17.85
CA LEU A 287 1.61 4.76 -18.66
C LEU A 287 0.69 5.79 -17.98
N GLU A 288 -0.30 5.35 -17.19
CA GLU A 288 -1.09 6.25 -16.32
C GLU A 288 -0.22 6.94 -15.26
N ILE A 289 0.64 6.18 -14.57
CA ILE A 289 1.57 6.75 -13.58
C ILE A 289 2.51 7.76 -14.25
N ASP A 290 3.06 7.42 -15.42
CA ASP A 290 3.90 8.32 -16.21
C ASP A 290 3.14 9.57 -16.65
N PHE A 291 1.86 9.42 -17.05
CA PHE A 291 1.01 10.53 -17.46
C PHE A 291 0.77 11.51 -16.31
N PHE A 292 0.45 11.04 -15.10
CA PHE A 292 0.33 11.91 -13.92
C PHE A 292 1.66 12.51 -13.49
N SER A 293 2.75 11.73 -13.56
CA SER A 293 4.08 12.18 -13.13
C SER A 293 4.70 13.23 -14.07
N ALA A 294 4.32 13.22 -15.34
CA ALA A 294 4.80 14.17 -16.35
C ALA A 294 4.11 15.54 -16.29
N GLN A 295 3.07 15.71 -15.46
CA GLN A 295 2.37 16.98 -15.37
C GLN A 295 3.25 18.04 -14.69
N PRO A 296 3.29 19.28 -15.22
CA PRO A 296 4.04 20.35 -14.59
C PRO A 296 3.42 20.69 -13.23
N LEU A 297 4.28 21.00 -12.26
CA LEU A 297 3.87 21.39 -10.91
C LEU A 297 4.49 22.74 -10.60
N PHE A 298 3.65 23.78 -10.57
CA PHE A 298 4.07 25.15 -10.28
C PHE A 298 4.06 25.46 -8.78
N GLN A 299 3.47 24.58 -7.98
CA GLN A 299 3.47 24.66 -6.52
C GLN A 299 4.46 23.65 -5.90
N PRO A 300 4.94 23.90 -4.68
CA PRO A 300 5.74 22.94 -3.92
C PRO A 300 4.95 21.67 -3.61
N THR A 301 5.65 20.53 -3.52
CA THR A 301 5.02 19.24 -3.20
C THR A 301 5.73 18.54 -2.05
N ILE A 302 4.94 17.93 -1.16
CA ILE A 302 5.48 17.16 -0.03
C ILE A 302 6.02 15.78 -0.44
N LEU A 303 5.70 15.34 -1.67
CA LEU A 303 6.11 14.05 -2.23
C LEU A 303 7.09 14.17 -3.41
N PRO A 304 7.93 13.14 -3.61
CA PRO A 304 8.27 12.11 -2.61
C PRO A 304 9.01 12.72 -1.41
N LEU A 305 9.07 12.01 -0.27
CA LEU A 305 9.77 12.50 0.94
C LEU A 305 11.24 12.84 0.66
N THR A 306 11.87 12.07 -0.25
CA THR A 306 13.25 12.26 -0.69
C THR A 306 13.43 13.38 -1.72
N LYS A 307 12.34 14.05 -2.15
CA LYS A 307 12.43 15.18 -3.07
C LYS A 307 13.21 16.34 -2.45
N GLY A 308 14.27 16.77 -3.13
CA GLY A 308 15.12 17.85 -2.64
C GLY A 308 16.13 17.42 -1.56
N HIS A 309 16.24 16.12 -1.26
CA HIS A 309 17.25 15.58 -0.35
C HIS A 309 18.65 16.00 -0.82
N ASN A 310 19.43 16.60 0.08
CA ASN A 310 20.82 16.94 -0.16
C ASN A 310 21.74 15.98 0.60
N PRO A 311 22.43 15.04 -0.07
CA PRO A 311 23.28 14.03 0.60
C PRO A 311 24.36 14.59 1.51
N THR A 312 24.79 15.83 1.29
CA THR A 312 25.83 16.49 2.10
C THR A 312 25.29 17.10 3.40
N ARG A 313 23.99 17.42 3.46
CA ARG A 313 23.36 18.13 4.58
C ARG A 313 22.30 17.30 5.30
N ASP A 314 21.64 16.42 4.57
CA ASP A 314 20.50 15.66 5.03
C ASP A 314 20.89 14.19 5.20
N HIS A 315 20.30 13.55 6.20
CA HIS A 315 20.49 12.13 6.49
C HIS A 315 19.13 11.50 6.81
N LEU A 316 18.69 10.58 5.97
CA LEU A 316 17.47 9.81 6.19
C LEU A 316 17.78 8.53 6.95
N VAL A 317 17.19 8.32 8.12
CA VAL A 317 17.38 7.09 8.89
C VAL A 317 16.06 6.33 8.95
N ILE A 318 16.02 5.16 8.32
CA ILE A 318 14.83 4.30 8.28
C ILE A 318 15.05 3.17 9.27
N PHE A 319 14.09 3.02 10.17
CA PHE A 319 13.96 1.88 11.06
C PHE A 319 12.77 1.04 10.62
N SER A 320 12.92 -0.26 10.68
CA SER A 320 11.83 -1.19 10.45
C SER A 320 11.83 -2.27 11.52
N ASP A 321 10.65 -2.60 12.02
CA ASP A 321 10.43 -3.91 12.61
C ASP A 321 10.55 -5.01 11.54
N PHE A 322 10.73 -6.25 11.98
CA PHE A 322 10.87 -7.41 11.11
C PHE A 322 9.62 -8.28 11.07
N ASP A 323 9.08 -8.67 12.22
CA ASP A 323 8.08 -9.73 12.31
C ASP A 323 6.70 -9.20 11.95
N LEU A 324 6.05 -9.80 10.95
CA LEU A 324 4.77 -9.37 10.38
C LEU A 324 4.81 -7.98 9.68
N THR A 325 5.76 -7.11 10.04
CA THR A 325 6.11 -5.87 9.33
C THR A 325 6.81 -6.16 8.00
N CYS A 326 7.94 -6.89 8.04
CA CYS A 326 8.69 -7.29 6.84
C CYS A 326 8.32 -8.71 6.37
N THR A 327 7.97 -9.60 7.30
CA THR A 327 7.68 -11.01 7.01
C THR A 327 6.19 -11.29 6.94
N VAL A 328 5.78 -12.39 6.30
CA VAL A 328 4.38 -12.85 6.33
C VAL A 328 4.11 -13.86 7.45
N VAL A 329 5.16 -14.36 8.10
CA VAL A 329 5.12 -15.32 9.21
C VAL A 329 6.08 -14.85 10.29
N ASP A 330 5.66 -15.03 11.54
CA ASP A 330 6.43 -14.72 12.74
C ASP A 330 7.72 -15.57 12.84
N SER A 331 8.83 -14.91 13.17
CA SER A 331 10.15 -15.54 13.29
C SER A 331 10.23 -16.58 14.40
N SER A 332 9.53 -16.40 15.51
CA SER A 332 9.52 -17.36 16.63
C SER A 332 8.89 -18.70 16.21
N ALA A 333 7.80 -18.64 15.43
CA ALA A 333 7.14 -19.83 14.88
C ALA A 333 8.06 -20.58 13.89
N ILE A 334 8.85 -19.85 13.10
CA ILE A 334 9.82 -20.45 12.18
C ILE A 334 10.93 -21.16 12.96
N LEU A 335 11.51 -20.50 13.97
CA LEU A 335 12.56 -21.10 14.80
C LEU A 335 12.06 -22.35 15.53
N ALA A 336 10.83 -22.33 16.05
CA ALA A 336 10.19 -23.49 16.65
C ALA A 336 9.98 -24.63 15.64
N GLU A 337 9.52 -24.34 14.42
CA GLU A 337 9.34 -25.38 13.40
C GLU A 337 10.68 -26.00 12.97
N ILE A 338 11.74 -25.20 12.83
CA ILE A 338 13.10 -25.72 12.59
C ILE A 338 13.50 -26.67 13.72
N ALA A 339 13.28 -26.27 14.97
CA ALA A 339 13.58 -27.11 16.12
C ALA A 339 12.84 -28.45 16.08
N ILE A 340 11.54 -28.43 15.76
CA ILE A 340 10.67 -29.61 15.72
C ILE A 340 11.04 -30.56 14.57
N VAL A 341 11.30 -30.02 13.37
CA VAL A 341 11.55 -30.82 12.15
C VAL A 341 12.94 -31.45 12.16
N THR A 342 13.92 -30.79 12.78
CA THR A 342 15.31 -31.26 12.84
C THR A 342 15.61 -32.11 14.08
N ALA A 343 14.65 -32.26 14.99
CA ALA A 343 14.80 -33.07 16.19
C ALA A 343 14.69 -34.58 15.91
N PRO A 344 15.34 -35.42 16.74
CA PRO A 344 15.22 -36.87 16.62
C PRO A 344 13.78 -37.32 16.84
N LYS A 345 13.39 -38.38 16.13
CA LYS A 345 12.09 -39.04 16.36
C LYS A 345 12.15 -39.86 17.65
N SER A 346 11.01 -40.02 18.32
CA SER A 346 10.86 -40.76 19.59
C SER A 346 11.48 -42.17 19.58
N ASP A 347 11.61 -42.77 18.40
CA ASP A 347 12.01 -44.17 18.22
C ASP A 347 13.52 -44.34 17.89
N GLN A 348 14.31 -43.26 17.88
CA GLN A 348 15.75 -43.30 17.65
C GLN A 348 16.53 -43.18 18.97
N ASN A 349 17.21 -44.26 19.37
CA ASN A 349 18.08 -44.29 20.56
C ASN A 349 19.18 -43.21 20.44
N GLN A 350 19.16 -42.22 21.33
CA GLN A 350 20.26 -41.27 21.49
C GLN A 350 21.46 -42.00 22.11
N THR A 351 22.61 -42.00 21.42
CA THR A 351 23.90 -42.45 21.97
C THR A 351 24.37 -41.47 23.05
N GLU A 352 24.98 -41.99 24.13
CA GLU A 352 25.33 -41.28 25.38
C GLU A 352 26.20 -40.00 25.21
N ASP A 353 26.84 -39.79 24.05
CA ASP A 353 27.68 -38.61 23.75
C ASP A 353 26.94 -37.45 23.04
N GLN A 354 25.64 -37.58 22.74
CA GLN A 354 24.87 -36.51 22.11
C GLN A 354 24.19 -35.62 23.16
N MET A 355 24.28 -34.29 23.00
CA MET A 355 23.54 -33.33 23.83
C MET A 355 22.09 -33.77 23.98
N VAL A 356 21.61 -33.91 25.23
CA VAL A 356 20.23 -34.28 25.55
C VAL A 356 19.29 -33.23 24.91
N ARG A 357 18.67 -33.61 23.80
CA ARG A 357 17.73 -32.80 23.02
C ARG A 357 16.35 -33.47 23.08
N LEU A 358 15.31 -32.66 23.26
CA LEU A 358 13.93 -33.11 23.25
C LEU A 358 13.57 -33.79 21.92
N SER A 359 12.66 -34.76 21.97
CA SER A 359 12.13 -35.40 20.76
C SER A 359 11.24 -34.44 19.97
N SER A 360 11.03 -34.72 18.68
CA SER A 360 10.15 -33.91 17.82
C SER A 360 8.72 -33.78 18.39
N SER A 361 8.17 -34.83 19.00
CA SER A 361 6.85 -34.79 19.64
C SER A 361 6.82 -33.93 20.90
N ASP A 362 7.88 -34.02 21.73
CA ASP A 362 7.97 -33.24 22.96
C ASP A 362 8.12 -31.75 22.63
N LEU A 363 8.99 -31.40 21.67
CA LEU A 363 9.14 -30.01 21.20
C LEU A 363 7.82 -29.44 20.69
N ARG A 364 7.05 -30.22 19.92
CA ARG A 364 5.75 -29.77 19.40
C ARG A 364 4.75 -29.51 20.52
N ASN A 365 4.71 -30.37 21.54
CA ASN A 365 3.84 -30.21 22.70
C ASN A 365 4.27 -29.01 23.56
N THR A 366 5.57 -28.87 23.83
CA THR A 366 6.16 -27.76 24.59
C THR A 366 5.90 -26.42 23.89
N TRP A 367 6.17 -26.33 22.59
CA TRP A 367 5.88 -25.13 21.79
C TRP A 367 4.39 -24.79 21.80
N GLY A 368 3.52 -25.79 21.61
CA GLY A 368 2.07 -25.59 21.66
C GLY A 368 1.60 -25.05 23.01
N PHE A 369 2.20 -25.52 24.12
CA PHE A 369 1.92 -25.01 25.46
C PHE A 369 2.41 -23.57 25.64
N LEU A 370 3.68 -23.29 25.31
CA LEU A 370 4.28 -21.96 25.44
C LEU A 370 3.56 -20.91 24.60
N SER A 371 3.24 -21.21 23.33
CA SER A 371 2.55 -20.31 22.42
C SER A 371 1.12 -20.00 22.88
N LYS A 372 0.41 -21.00 23.41
CA LYS A 372 -0.92 -20.81 23.99
C LYS A 372 -0.85 -19.93 25.24
N GLN A 373 0.07 -20.24 26.16
CA GLN A 373 0.26 -19.47 27.37
C GLN A 373 0.66 -18.02 27.07
N TYR A 374 1.55 -17.80 26.11
CA TYR A 374 1.94 -16.46 25.66
C TYR A 374 0.74 -15.66 25.18
N THR A 375 -0.09 -16.23 24.30
CA THR A 375 -1.28 -15.54 23.77
C THR A 375 -2.23 -15.13 24.89
N GLU A 376 -2.55 -16.04 25.81
CA GLU A 376 -3.47 -15.79 26.93
C GLU A 376 -2.94 -14.72 27.90
N GLU A 377 -1.65 -14.78 28.25
CA GLU A 377 -1.03 -13.81 29.15
C GLU A 377 -0.78 -12.46 28.47
N TYR A 378 -0.47 -12.44 27.17
CA TYR A 378 -0.32 -11.21 26.40
C TYR A 378 -1.63 -10.43 26.35
N GLU A 379 -2.77 -11.09 26.08
CA GLU A 379 -4.09 -10.47 26.11
C GLU A 379 -4.38 -9.85 27.48
N GLN A 380 -4.11 -10.57 28.56
CA GLN A 380 -4.25 -10.07 29.93
C GLN A 380 -3.32 -8.88 30.20
N CYS A 381 -2.07 -8.95 29.75
CA CYS A 381 -1.12 -7.85 29.89
C CYS A 381 -1.62 -6.60 29.17
N ILE A 382 -2.11 -6.74 27.93
CA ILE A 382 -2.70 -5.65 27.16
C ILE A 382 -3.88 -5.03 27.91
N GLU A 383 -4.79 -5.84 28.48
CA GLU A 383 -5.90 -5.32 29.29
C GLU A 383 -5.42 -4.56 30.54
N LEU A 384 -4.38 -5.07 31.22
CA LEU A 384 -3.82 -4.47 32.43
C LEU A 384 -3.12 -3.13 32.20
N ILE A 385 -2.49 -2.94 31.04
CA ILE A 385 -1.78 -1.68 30.72
C ILE A 385 -2.73 -0.58 30.23
N MET A 386 -3.99 -0.90 29.92
CA MET A 386 -4.95 0.12 29.50
C MET A 386 -5.34 1.02 30.68
N PRO A 387 -5.37 2.35 30.49
CA PRO A 387 -5.94 3.24 31.49
C PRO A 387 -7.44 3.00 31.62
N ALA A 388 -7.99 3.25 32.82
CA ALA A 388 -9.42 3.05 33.09
C ALA A 388 -10.33 3.94 32.23
N ASN A 389 -9.84 5.13 31.88
CA ASN A 389 -10.50 6.05 30.95
C ASN A 389 -9.51 6.43 29.84
N LYS A 390 -10.03 6.59 28.63
CA LYS A 390 -9.27 7.14 27.51
C LYS A 390 -8.72 8.52 27.87
N LEU A 391 -7.44 8.73 27.59
CA LEU A 391 -6.82 10.05 27.73
C LEU A 391 -7.31 10.99 26.62
N ASP A 392 -7.69 12.20 27.01
CA ASP A 392 -8.16 13.23 26.07
C ASP A 392 -7.03 13.77 25.18
N ASN A 393 -5.80 13.79 25.70
CA ASN A 393 -4.60 14.25 25.01
C ASN A 393 -3.54 13.14 24.99
N PHE A 394 -2.68 13.17 23.97
CA PHE A 394 -1.53 12.28 23.87
C PHE A 394 -0.60 12.44 25.08
N ASP A 395 -0.39 11.37 25.85
CA ASP A 395 0.58 11.30 26.94
C ASP A 395 1.63 10.21 26.70
N TYR A 396 2.79 10.64 26.21
CA TYR A 396 3.92 9.75 25.97
C TYR A 396 4.45 9.12 27.27
N LYS A 397 4.47 9.86 28.38
CA LYS A 397 5.09 9.39 29.63
C LYS A 397 4.25 8.29 30.26
N GLU A 398 2.93 8.46 30.27
CA GLU A 398 2.00 7.46 30.78
C GLU A 398 2.04 6.18 29.91
N LEU A 399 2.04 6.33 28.58
CA LEU A 399 2.21 5.22 27.65
C LEU A 399 3.54 4.48 27.88
N SER A 400 4.65 5.20 28.01
CA SER A 400 5.96 4.60 28.29
C SER A 400 5.95 3.82 29.60
N THR A 401 5.33 4.36 30.65
CA THR A 401 5.21 3.69 31.96
C THR A 401 4.37 2.43 31.86
N ALA A 402 3.29 2.46 31.08
CA ALA A 402 2.44 1.30 30.84
C ALA A 402 3.20 0.19 30.10
N LEU A 403 3.99 0.54 29.09
CA LEU A 403 4.79 -0.41 28.30
C LEU A 403 5.99 -1.01 29.06
N GLU A 404 6.37 -0.46 30.22
CA GLU A 404 7.31 -1.14 31.14
C GLU A 404 6.71 -2.46 31.67
N GLN A 405 5.39 -2.53 31.86
CA GLN A 405 4.74 -3.78 32.29
C GLN A 405 4.73 -4.82 31.17
N LEU A 406 4.47 -4.38 29.94
CA LEU A 406 4.60 -5.25 28.77
C LEU A 406 6.04 -5.76 28.66
N SER A 407 7.04 -4.91 28.93
CA SER A 407 8.44 -5.32 28.92
C SER A 407 8.77 -6.39 29.95
N LYS A 408 8.22 -6.30 31.17
CA LYS A 408 8.39 -7.36 32.19
C LYS A 408 7.73 -8.67 31.77
N PHE A 409 6.57 -8.60 31.11
CA PHE A 409 5.91 -9.76 30.54
C PHE A 409 6.77 -10.42 29.47
N GLU A 410 7.28 -9.66 28.49
CA GLU A 410 8.14 -10.19 27.41
C GLU A 410 9.38 -10.88 27.99
N ASN A 411 10.06 -10.25 28.96
CA ASN A 411 11.23 -10.83 29.62
C ASN A 411 10.90 -12.18 30.28
N THR A 412 9.75 -12.28 30.93
CA THR A 412 9.28 -13.51 31.58
C THR A 412 8.95 -14.59 30.54
N ALA A 413 8.28 -14.21 29.45
CA ALA A 413 7.97 -15.12 28.35
C ALA A 413 9.23 -15.68 27.68
N ASN A 414 10.21 -14.81 27.40
CA ASN A 414 11.50 -15.20 26.82
C ASN A 414 12.28 -16.14 27.75
N ASN A 415 12.27 -15.90 29.07
CA ASN A 415 12.90 -16.81 30.03
C ASN A 415 12.29 -18.21 30.00
N ARG A 416 10.95 -18.33 29.92
CA ARG A 416 10.29 -19.64 29.81
C ARG A 416 10.69 -20.39 28.54
N VAL A 417 10.88 -19.68 27.43
CA VAL A 417 11.36 -20.27 26.17
C VAL A 417 12.77 -20.84 26.35
N ILE A 418 13.68 -20.08 26.95
CA ILE A 418 15.05 -20.53 27.26
C ILE A 418 15.02 -21.75 28.19
N GLU A 419 14.31 -21.66 29.32
CA GLU A 419 14.21 -22.71 30.33
C GLU A 419 13.60 -24.00 29.79
N SER A 420 12.69 -23.91 28.81
CA SER A 420 12.08 -25.08 28.17
C SER A 420 13.06 -25.90 27.31
N GLY A 421 14.19 -25.30 26.91
CA GLY A 421 15.15 -25.91 26.00
C GLY A 421 14.64 -26.09 24.56
N VAL A 422 13.53 -25.46 24.18
CA VAL A 422 12.92 -25.61 22.84
C VAL A 422 13.86 -25.18 21.71
N LEU A 423 14.77 -24.23 21.99
CA LEU A 423 15.73 -23.69 21.02
C LEU A 423 17.05 -24.46 20.98
N LYS A 424 17.24 -25.43 21.87
CA LYS A 424 18.49 -26.20 21.98
C LYS A 424 18.62 -27.19 20.83
N GLY A 425 19.81 -27.26 20.25
CA GLY A 425 20.12 -28.22 19.19
C GLY A 425 19.79 -27.74 17.77
N ILE A 426 19.29 -26.52 17.59
CA ILE A 426 19.05 -25.94 16.25
C ILE A 426 20.41 -25.65 15.58
N ASN A 427 20.60 -26.09 14.34
CA ASN A 427 21.84 -25.84 13.59
C ASN A 427 21.79 -24.47 12.88
N LEU A 428 22.90 -23.73 12.92
CA LEU A 428 23.05 -22.43 12.27
C LEU A 428 22.75 -22.47 10.76
N GLU A 429 23.15 -23.52 10.06
CA GLU A 429 22.91 -23.64 8.61
C GLU A 429 21.44 -23.89 8.28
N ASP A 430 20.69 -24.55 9.18
CA ASP A 430 19.24 -24.70 9.03
C ASP A 430 18.53 -23.36 9.25
N ILE A 431 19.00 -22.54 10.20
CA ILE A 431 18.51 -21.16 10.41
C ILE A 431 18.74 -20.32 9.16
N LYS A 432 19.96 -20.33 8.61
CA LYS A 432 20.29 -19.56 7.39
C LYS A 432 19.41 -19.98 6.22
N ARG A 433 19.28 -21.30 6.00
CA ARG A 433 18.44 -21.85 4.92
C ARG A 433 16.96 -21.47 5.09
N ALA A 434 16.46 -21.46 6.32
CA ALA A 434 15.10 -21.03 6.60
C ALA A 434 14.92 -19.54 6.33
N GLY A 435 15.88 -18.71 6.75
CA GLY A 435 15.91 -17.28 6.48
C GLY A 435 15.91 -16.98 4.98
N GLU A 436 16.79 -17.60 4.20
CA GLU A 436 16.85 -17.42 2.73
C GLU A 436 15.54 -17.77 2.01
N ARG A 437 14.72 -18.66 2.58
CA ARG A 437 13.42 -19.09 2.04
C ARG A 437 12.25 -18.33 2.64
N LEU A 438 12.51 -17.42 3.58
CA LEU A 438 11.48 -16.64 4.24
C LEU A 438 10.81 -15.71 3.24
N ILE A 439 9.49 -15.73 3.23
CA ILE A 439 8.69 -14.88 2.36
C ILE A 439 8.54 -13.53 3.05
N LEU A 440 9.11 -12.49 2.43
CA LEU A 440 8.88 -11.10 2.81
C LEU A 440 7.57 -10.59 2.20
N GLN A 441 6.97 -9.61 2.87
CA GLN A 441 5.81 -8.89 2.36
C GLN A 441 6.08 -8.31 0.97
N ASP A 442 5.07 -8.31 0.09
CA ASP A 442 5.23 -7.83 -1.27
C ASP A 442 5.73 -6.37 -1.29
N GLY A 443 6.75 -6.09 -2.11
CA GLY A 443 7.40 -4.79 -2.20
C GLY A 443 8.43 -4.46 -1.10
N CYS A 444 8.50 -5.19 0.02
CA CYS A 444 9.40 -4.90 1.15
C CYS A 444 10.88 -4.94 0.75
N SER A 445 11.33 -6.04 0.14
CA SER A 445 12.73 -6.19 -0.32
C SER A 445 13.10 -5.14 -1.35
N ASN A 446 12.21 -4.86 -2.31
CA ASN A 446 12.42 -3.87 -3.35
C ASN A 446 12.56 -2.44 -2.78
N PHE A 447 11.79 -2.11 -1.74
CA PHE A 447 11.90 -0.83 -1.05
C PHE A 447 13.30 -0.66 -0.43
N PHE A 448 13.76 -1.60 0.39
CA PHE A 448 15.09 -1.52 1.00
C PHE A 448 16.21 -1.52 -0.03
N GLN A 449 16.10 -2.33 -1.10
CA GLN A 449 17.07 -2.33 -2.19
C GLN A 449 17.19 -0.96 -2.83
N ARG A 450 16.07 -0.27 -3.09
CA ARG A 450 16.08 1.07 -3.68
C ARG A 450 16.64 2.13 -2.74
N ILE A 451 16.50 1.98 -1.42
CA ILE A 451 17.12 2.89 -0.46
C ILE A 451 18.64 2.67 -0.44
N VAL A 452 19.09 1.44 -0.20
CA VAL A 452 20.50 1.11 -0.01
C VAL A 452 21.33 1.34 -1.27
N LYS A 453 20.77 1.07 -2.46
CA LYS A 453 21.48 1.23 -3.74
C LYS A 453 21.41 2.64 -4.32
N ASN A 454 20.75 3.59 -3.66
CA ASN A 454 20.61 4.95 -4.19
C ASN A 454 21.76 5.85 -3.73
N GLU A 455 22.75 6.02 -4.60
CA GLU A 455 23.93 6.88 -4.36
C GLU A 455 23.57 8.36 -4.14
N ASN A 456 22.41 8.81 -4.63
CA ASN A 456 21.92 10.18 -4.45
C ASN A 456 21.16 10.36 -3.14
N LEU A 457 21.09 9.34 -2.30
CA LEU A 457 20.38 9.37 -1.03
C LEU A 457 21.35 8.99 0.09
N ASN A 458 21.70 9.95 0.93
CA ASN A 458 22.39 9.67 2.20
C ASN A 458 21.37 9.08 3.18
N ALA A 459 21.10 7.78 3.04
CA ALA A 459 20.18 7.04 3.88
C ALA A 459 20.84 5.85 4.56
N LYS A 460 20.33 5.52 5.76
CA LYS A 460 20.73 4.34 6.50
C LYS A 460 19.50 3.56 6.94
N VAL A 461 19.57 2.24 6.84
CA VAL A 461 18.46 1.33 7.18
C VAL A 461 18.86 0.45 8.35
N HIS A 462 18.01 0.43 9.36
CA HIS A 462 18.15 -0.35 10.59
C HIS A 462 16.94 -1.25 10.76
N VAL A 463 17.17 -2.53 11.02
CA VAL A 463 16.12 -3.48 11.43
C VAL A 463 16.19 -3.64 12.93
N LEU A 464 15.13 -3.27 13.66
CA LEU A 464 15.02 -3.41 15.11
C LEU A 464 13.94 -4.44 15.42
N SER A 465 14.28 -5.59 16.02
CA SER A 465 13.33 -6.70 16.19
C SER A 465 13.54 -7.46 17.49
N TYR A 466 12.45 -8.04 18.01
CA TYR A 466 12.45 -8.98 19.14
C TYR A 466 12.93 -10.38 18.78
N CYS A 467 13.11 -10.67 17.49
CA CYS A 467 13.51 -11.97 17.01
C CYS A 467 14.66 -12.54 17.86
N TRP A 468 14.50 -13.79 18.29
CA TRP A 468 15.48 -14.46 19.15
C TRP A 468 16.82 -14.72 18.45
N CYS A 469 16.87 -14.63 17.11
CA CYS A 469 18.05 -14.98 16.32
C CYS A 469 18.27 -14.01 15.14
N GLY A 470 19.24 -13.10 15.28
CA GLY A 470 19.64 -12.16 14.23
C GLY A 470 20.16 -12.83 12.95
N ASP A 471 20.72 -14.05 13.03
CA ASP A 471 21.13 -14.82 11.84
C ASP A 471 19.95 -15.11 10.89
N LEU A 472 18.75 -15.33 11.43
CA LEU A 472 17.56 -15.57 10.63
C LEU A 472 17.21 -14.32 9.80
N ILE A 473 17.20 -13.14 10.44
CA ILE A 473 16.91 -11.86 9.81
C ILE A 473 17.96 -11.55 8.73
N ARG A 474 19.25 -11.65 9.07
CA ARG A 474 20.35 -11.39 8.13
C ARG A 474 20.28 -12.31 6.91
N SER A 475 19.89 -13.57 7.10
CA SER A 475 19.73 -14.53 6.00
C SER A 475 18.50 -14.23 5.14
N ALA A 476 17.41 -13.78 5.73
CA ALA A 476 16.20 -13.36 5.01
C ALA A 476 16.44 -12.17 4.08
N PHE A 477 17.27 -11.21 4.48
CA PHE A 477 17.64 -10.09 3.61
C PHE A 477 18.80 -10.42 2.65
N SER A 478 19.64 -11.41 2.98
CA SER A 478 20.73 -11.84 2.08
C SER A 478 20.22 -12.40 0.74
N SER A 479 19.08 -13.08 0.73
CA SER A 479 18.44 -13.56 -0.51
C SER A 479 17.99 -12.42 -1.43
N ALA A 480 17.76 -11.24 -0.86
CA ALA A 480 17.41 -10.01 -1.56
C ALA A 480 18.61 -9.09 -1.83
N ASP A 481 19.86 -9.57 -1.76
CA ASP A 481 21.07 -8.75 -1.99
C ASP A 481 21.15 -7.52 -1.06
N LEU A 482 20.68 -7.70 0.19
CA LEU A 482 20.62 -6.67 1.25
C LEU A 482 21.51 -7.06 2.44
N LYS A 483 22.77 -7.42 2.16
CA LYS A 483 23.73 -7.86 3.19
C LYS A 483 24.23 -6.74 4.10
N GLU A 484 24.04 -5.49 3.69
CA GLU A 484 24.54 -4.29 4.38
C GLU A 484 23.52 -3.66 5.36
N LEU A 485 22.37 -4.32 5.58
CA LEU A 485 21.38 -3.84 6.54
C LEU A 485 21.90 -4.02 7.97
N ASP A 486 21.79 -2.97 8.78
CA ASP A 486 22.14 -3.02 10.18
C ASP A 486 21.01 -3.71 10.98
N VAL A 487 21.23 -4.96 11.38
CA VAL A 487 20.27 -5.75 12.15
C VAL A 487 20.56 -5.65 13.66
N HIS A 488 19.54 -5.26 14.41
CA HIS A 488 19.53 -5.09 15.87
C HIS A 488 18.47 -6.02 16.45
N ALA A 489 18.88 -7.23 16.81
CA ALA A 489 18.02 -8.26 17.38
C ALA A 489 18.80 -9.08 18.43
N ASN A 490 18.12 -10.01 19.08
CA ASN A 490 18.77 -10.97 19.96
C ASN A 490 19.63 -11.95 19.14
N GLU A 491 20.56 -12.63 19.79
CA GLU A 491 21.41 -13.62 19.12
C GLU A 491 21.37 -14.95 19.87
N PHE A 492 21.41 -16.06 19.13
CA PHE A 492 21.65 -17.36 19.76
C PHE A 492 23.10 -17.46 20.21
N THR A 493 23.31 -18.21 21.29
CA THR A 493 24.65 -18.69 21.64
C THR A 493 24.85 -20.10 21.12
N TYR A 494 26.04 -20.38 20.60
CA TYR A 494 26.33 -21.63 19.89
C TYR A 494 27.45 -22.42 20.56
N GLU A 495 27.31 -23.73 20.58
CA GLU A 495 28.37 -24.71 20.80
C GLU A 495 28.77 -25.28 19.43
N GLY A 496 29.86 -24.77 18.86
CA GLY A 496 30.20 -25.03 17.46
C GLY A 496 29.19 -24.37 16.52
N SER A 497 28.42 -25.17 15.78
CA SER A 497 27.36 -24.68 14.85
C SER A 497 25.95 -24.95 15.35
N VAL A 498 25.81 -25.35 16.63
CA VAL A 498 24.54 -25.82 17.20
C VAL A 498 24.17 -24.92 18.36
N SER A 499 22.92 -24.45 18.39
CA SER A 499 22.41 -23.58 19.46
C SER A 499 22.45 -24.31 20.81
N SER A 500 22.97 -23.63 21.83
CA SER A 500 22.96 -24.11 23.22
C SER A 500 21.55 -24.11 23.83
N GLY A 501 20.64 -23.34 23.23
CA GLY A 501 19.32 -23.01 23.77
C GLY A 501 19.25 -21.63 24.46
N GLU A 502 20.39 -21.01 24.75
CA GLU A 502 20.48 -19.70 25.38
C GLU A 502 20.43 -18.55 24.35
N ILE A 503 19.76 -17.47 24.74
CA ILE A 503 19.61 -16.25 23.94
C ILE A 503 20.45 -15.13 24.57
N LEU A 504 21.35 -14.53 23.79
CA LEU A 504 21.96 -13.25 24.12
C LEU A 504 20.94 -12.14 23.87
N LYS A 505 20.29 -11.72 24.96
CA LYS A 505 19.25 -10.68 24.99
C LYS A 505 19.85 -9.30 24.76
N LYS A 506 19.59 -8.72 23.58
CA LYS A 506 19.98 -7.36 23.20
C LYS A 506 18.78 -6.44 23.08
N VAL A 507 17.68 -6.94 22.49
CA VAL A 507 16.42 -6.22 22.29
C VAL A 507 15.28 -7.21 22.53
N GLU A 508 14.79 -7.29 23.77
CA GLU A 508 13.76 -8.26 24.15
C GLU A 508 12.40 -7.65 24.52
N SER A 509 12.33 -6.32 24.57
CA SER A 509 11.14 -5.62 25.04
C SER A 509 10.92 -4.26 24.36
N PRO A 510 9.71 -3.67 24.48
CA PRO A 510 9.42 -2.33 23.95
C PRO A 510 10.37 -1.25 24.47
N ILE A 511 10.78 -1.34 25.74
CA ILE A 511 11.69 -0.38 26.36
C ILE A 511 13.12 -0.56 25.82
N ASP A 512 13.58 -1.78 25.62
CA ASP A 512 14.89 -2.03 24.99
C ASP A 512 14.92 -1.54 23.55
N LYS A 513 13.82 -1.72 22.81
CA LYS A 513 13.70 -1.31 21.42
C LYS A 513 13.83 0.20 21.26
N VAL A 514 13.11 0.97 22.07
CA VAL A 514 13.20 2.43 22.03
C VAL A 514 14.54 2.93 22.55
N GLN A 515 15.16 2.23 23.49
CA GLN A 515 16.50 2.55 23.96
C GLN A 515 17.54 2.33 22.83
N ALA A 516 17.48 1.20 22.13
CA ALA A 516 18.32 0.91 20.98
C ALA A 516 18.12 1.95 19.85
N PHE A 517 16.88 2.32 19.55
CA PHE A 517 16.55 3.40 18.61
C PHE A 517 17.26 4.72 18.98
N ARG A 518 17.14 5.15 20.24
CA ARG A 518 17.81 6.38 20.72
C ARG A 518 19.33 6.28 20.66
N ASP A 519 19.91 5.14 20.99
CA ASP A 519 21.36 4.96 21.01
C ASP A 519 21.96 4.95 19.60
N ILE A 520 21.26 4.36 18.62
CA ILE A 520 21.63 4.44 17.20
C ILE A 520 21.66 5.91 16.73
N LEU A 521 20.64 6.69 17.11
CA LEU A 521 20.56 8.11 16.74
C LEU A 521 21.61 8.98 17.42
N LYS A 522 22.00 8.65 18.66
CA LYS A 522 23.08 9.35 19.38
C LYS A 522 24.47 9.02 18.82
N ASN A 523 24.71 7.76 18.46
CA ASN A 523 26.03 7.29 18.01
C ASN A 523 26.39 7.74 16.59
N SER A 524 25.43 8.29 15.83
CA SER A 524 25.70 8.94 14.55
C SER A 524 26.26 10.36 14.78
N ASN A 525 27.58 10.47 14.90
CA ASN A 525 28.35 11.72 15.09
C ASN A 525 28.36 12.65 13.86
N ASP A 526 27.25 12.79 13.15
CA ASP A 526 27.14 13.65 11.98
C ASP A 526 26.28 14.89 12.32
N ASP A 527 26.82 16.08 12.08
CA ASP A 527 26.14 17.39 12.27
C ASP A 527 25.00 17.61 11.25
N LYS A 528 24.76 16.64 10.35
CA LYS A 528 23.69 16.66 9.36
C LYS A 528 22.30 16.66 9.99
N LYS A 529 21.36 17.26 9.26
CA LYS A 529 19.93 17.24 9.59
C LYS A 529 19.39 15.82 9.40
N LYS A 530 19.01 15.18 10.50
CA LYS A 530 18.43 13.83 10.50
C LYS A 530 16.92 13.90 10.32
N LEU A 531 16.39 13.04 9.46
CA LEU A 531 14.97 12.74 9.36
C LEU A 531 14.78 11.25 9.63
N THR A 532 13.95 10.93 10.61
CA THR A 532 13.74 9.55 11.07
C THR A 532 12.38 9.01 10.66
N VAL A 533 12.37 7.82 10.08
CA VAL A 533 11.15 7.07 9.75
C VAL A 533 11.20 5.76 10.49
N TYR A 534 10.13 5.40 11.20
CA TYR A 534 9.98 4.08 11.80
C TYR A 534 8.78 3.36 11.21
N ILE A 535 8.95 2.12 10.79
CA ILE A 535 7.90 1.27 10.21
C ILE A 535 7.71 0.06 11.13
N GLY A 536 6.49 -0.15 11.62
CA GLY A 536 6.18 -1.29 12.51
C GLY A 536 4.70 -1.63 12.51
N ASP A 537 4.32 -2.69 13.19
CA ASP A 537 2.95 -3.23 13.18
C ASP A 537 2.41 -3.59 14.57
N SER A 538 3.25 -3.59 15.62
CA SER A 538 2.90 -4.12 16.94
C SER A 538 2.87 -3.08 18.07
N VAL A 539 2.25 -3.44 19.21
CA VAL A 539 2.25 -2.61 20.44
C VAL A 539 3.68 -2.32 20.88
N GLY A 540 4.60 -3.27 20.66
CA GLY A 540 6.01 -3.13 21.00
C GLY A 540 6.74 -2.04 20.22
N ASP A 541 6.21 -1.65 19.07
CA ASP A 541 6.78 -0.59 18.23
C ASP A 541 6.33 0.81 18.64
N LEU A 542 5.29 0.95 19.46
CA LEU A 542 4.60 2.24 19.70
C LEU A 542 5.56 3.36 20.13
N LEU A 543 6.51 3.08 21.03
CA LEU A 543 7.45 4.10 21.49
C LEU A 543 8.40 4.56 20.38
N CYS A 544 8.92 3.63 19.57
CA CYS A 544 9.79 3.97 18.45
C CYS A 544 9.02 4.69 17.33
N LEU A 545 7.82 4.22 17.02
CA LEU A 545 6.88 4.86 16.09
C LEU A 545 6.59 6.30 16.47
N LEU A 546 6.37 6.56 17.76
CA LEU A 546 6.07 7.90 18.27
C LEU A 546 7.32 8.78 18.39
N GLU A 547 8.50 8.23 18.66
CA GLU A 547 9.73 9.03 18.73
C GLU A 547 10.29 9.41 17.37
N ALA A 548 10.09 8.58 16.34
CA ALA A 548 10.48 8.93 14.99
C ALA A 548 9.72 10.17 14.49
N ASP A 549 10.36 10.95 13.63
CA ASP A 549 9.73 12.12 12.99
C ASP A 549 8.50 11.73 12.18
N ILE A 550 8.53 10.50 11.64
CA ILE A 550 7.44 9.87 10.91
C ILE A 550 7.30 8.42 11.37
N GLY A 551 6.26 8.14 12.16
CA GLY A 551 5.85 6.79 12.50
C GLY A 551 4.83 6.24 11.49
N ILE A 552 5.15 5.10 10.87
CA ILE A 552 4.31 4.40 9.91
C ILE A 552 3.91 3.04 10.48
N VAL A 553 2.61 2.87 10.72
CA VAL A 553 2.01 1.61 11.13
C VAL A 553 1.58 0.84 9.88
N ILE A 554 2.18 -0.31 9.64
CA ILE A 554 1.76 -1.22 8.58
C ILE A 554 0.83 -2.30 9.14
N GLY A 555 -0.24 -2.60 8.40
CA GLY A 555 -1.19 -3.65 8.78
C GLY A 555 -2.31 -3.22 9.72
N SER A 556 -2.94 -4.20 10.36
CA SER A 556 -4.26 -4.06 11.00
C SER A 556 -4.30 -4.48 12.48
N SER A 557 -3.17 -4.42 13.19
CA SER A 557 -3.10 -4.79 14.61
C SER A 557 -4.12 -4.02 15.45
N SER A 558 -5.10 -4.75 16.01
CA SER A 558 -6.16 -4.18 16.84
C SER A 558 -5.64 -3.76 18.21
N SER A 559 -4.70 -4.53 18.79
CA SER A 559 -4.08 -4.21 20.07
C SER A 559 -3.24 -2.94 20.00
N LEU A 560 -2.41 -2.77 18.94
CA LEU A 560 -1.65 -1.53 18.73
C LEU A 560 -2.57 -0.31 18.71
N ARG A 561 -3.64 -0.38 17.90
CA ARG A 561 -4.60 0.71 17.73
C ARG A 561 -5.37 1.00 19.01
N SER A 562 -5.80 -0.05 19.71
CA SER A 562 -6.52 0.07 20.98
C SER A 562 -5.63 0.72 22.04
N VAL A 563 -4.40 0.23 22.23
CA VAL A 563 -3.46 0.78 23.22
C VAL A 563 -3.14 2.22 22.87
N GLY A 564 -2.67 2.48 21.65
CA GLY A 564 -2.34 3.85 21.22
C GLY A 564 -3.51 4.83 21.40
N ALA A 565 -4.72 4.45 21.00
CA ALA A 565 -5.89 5.32 21.13
C ALA A 565 -6.27 5.60 22.58
N GLN A 566 -6.09 4.65 23.51
CA GLN A 566 -6.34 4.89 24.94
C GLN A 566 -5.36 5.92 25.53
N PHE A 567 -4.14 5.97 25.00
CA PHE A 567 -3.12 6.95 25.37
C PHE A 567 -3.13 8.23 24.51
N GLY A 568 -4.21 8.48 23.76
CA GLY A 568 -4.39 9.71 22.98
C GLY A 568 -3.64 9.75 21.64
N VAL A 569 -3.10 8.62 21.16
CA VAL A 569 -2.50 8.52 19.82
C VAL A 569 -3.60 8.51 18.75
N THR A 570 -3.39 9.32 17.71
CA THR A 570 -4.26 9.40 16.53
C THR A 570 -3.66 8.62 15.37
N PHE A 571 -4.43 7.69 14.81
CA PHE A 571 -4.06 6.91 13.63
C PHE A 571 -4.70 7.51 12.38
N VAL A 572 -3.88 7.93 11.41
CA VAL A 572 -4.33 8.61 10.20
C VAL A 572 -3.91 7.79 8.98
N PRO A 573 -4.82 7.40 8.07
CA PRO A 573 -4.41 6.80 6.79
C PRO A 573 -3.38 7.67 6.08
N LEU A 574 -2.28 7.08 5.62
CA LEU A 574 -1.15 7.84 5.08
C LEU A 574 -1.59 8.78 3.95
N PHE A 575 -2.38 8.28 2.99
CA PHE A 575 -2.90 9.07 1.89
C PHE A 575 -3.67 10.32 2.36
N SER A 576 -4.64 10.18 3.28
CA SER A 576 -5.43 11.31 3.76
C SER A 576 -4.59 12.30 4.58
N GLY A 577 -3.65 11.78 5.39
CA GLY A 577 -2.70 12.60 6.13
C GLY A 577 -1.79 13.42 5.21
N LEU A 578 -1.34 12.84 4.10
CA LEU A 578 -0.54 13.52 3.09
C LEU A 578 -1.36 14.57 2.32
N VAL A 579 -2.61 14.26 1.95
CA VAL A 579 -3.50 15.25 1.31
C VAL A 579 -3.69 16.48 2.20
N LYS A 580 -3.95 16.27 3.51
CA LYS A 580 -4.05 17.36 4.49
C LYS A 580 -2.74 18.15 4.60
N LYS A 581 -1.60 17.45 4.76
CA LYS A 581 -0.29 18.10 4.85
C LYS A 581 0.07 18.87 3.58
N GLN A 582 -0.27 18.35 2.40
CA GLN A 582 -0.05 19.03 1.13
C GLN A 582 -0.87 20.33 1.09
N LYS A 583 -2.13 20.32 1.53
CA LYS A 583 -2.99 21.51 1.59
C LYS A 583 -2.38 22.63 2.46
N GLU A 584 -1.73 22.24 3.56
CA GLU A 584 -1.08 23.15 4.52
C GLU A 584 0.37 23.51 4.11
N TYR A 585 0.92 22.89 3.07
CA TYR A 585 2.34 23.01 2.72
C TYR A 585 2.68 24.34 2.07
N ASN A 586 3.69 25.02 2.61
CA ASN A 586 4.34 26.18 2.01
C ASN A 586 5.87 25.98 2.01
N GLU A 587 6.57 26.51 1.02
CA GLU A 587 8.02 26.29 0.80
C GLU A 587 8.89 26.76 1.97
N GLU A 588 8.42 27.76 2.72
CA GLU A 588 9.09 28.30 3.92
C GLU A 588 8.91 27.42 5.17
N SER A 589 7.87 26.58 5.23
CA SER A 589 7.77 25.52 6.24
C SER A 589 8.50 24.29 5.74
N CYS A 590 9.78 24.19 6.09
CA CYS A 590 10.50 22.93 5.98
C CYS A 590 9.65 21.84 6.66
N SER A 591 9.34 20.76 5.93
CA SER A 591 8.30 19.77 6.27
C SER A 591 8.19 19.53 7.78
N ASN A 592 7.05 19.92 8.36
CA ASN A 592 6.72 19.84 9.79
C ASN A 592 6.55 18.40 10.30
N TRP A 593 7.44 17.49 9.92
CA TRP A 593 7.55 16.16 10.51
C TRP A 593 8.25 16.30 11.85
N LYS A 594 7.64 15.78 12.90
CA LYS A 594 8.14 15.92 14.26
C LYS A 594 7.71 14.71 15.05
N GLY A 595 8.69 14.10 15.72
CA GLY A 595 8.43 13.06 16.71
C GLY A 595 7.58 13.59 17.86
N LEU A 596 6.95 12.67 18.57
CA LEU A 596 6.11 12.92 19.74
C LEU A 596 4.90 13.82 19.43
N SER A 597 4.42 13.81 18.18
CA SER A 597 3.21 14.53 17.78
C SER A 597 1.92 13.85 18.22
N GLY A 598 1.99 12.58 18.63
CA GLY A 598 0.82 11.74 18.89
C GLY A 598 0.08 11.29 17.63
N ILE A 599 0.64 11.53 16.44
CA ILE A 599 0.06 11.13 15.15
C ILE A 599 0.91 10.03 14.53
N LEU A 600 0.28 8.90 14.20
CA LEU A 600 0.89 7.79 13.46
C LEU A 600 0.15 7.58 12.14
N TYR A 601 0.91 7.35 11.07
CA TYR A 601 0.34 7.13 9.73
C TYR A 601 0.14 5.65 9.47
N THR A 602 -1.02 5.27 8.96
CA THR A 602 -1.33 3.86 8.70
C THR A 602 -1.30 3.55 7.22
N VAL A 603 -0.67 2.44 6.86
CA VAL A 603 -0.59 1.92 5.50
C VAL A 603 -1.08 0.47 5.46
N SER A 604 -1.59 0.06 4.30
CA SER A 604 -2.01 -1.30 4.00
C SER A 604 -0.95 -2.12 3.28
N SER A 605 0.07 -1.48 2.70
CA SER A 605 1.10 -2.14 1.91
C SER A 605 2.43 -1.39 1.90
N TRP A 606 3.52 -2.09 1.56
CA TRP A 606 4.82 -1.49 1.29
C TRP A 606 4.82 -0.61 0.03
N ALA A 607 3.85 -0.75 -0.87
CA ALA A 607 3.71 0.13 -2.01
C ALA A 607 3.41 1.58 -1.58
N GLU A 608 2.57 1.78 -0.55
CA GLU A 608 2.30 3.12 0.00
C GLU A 608 3.55 3.73 0.64
N VAL A 609 4.31 2.91 1.40
CA VAL A 609 5.58 3.34 2.01
C VAL A 609 6.60 3.74 0.94
N HIS A 610 6.73 2.92 -0.11
CA HIS A 610 7.61 3.18 -1.24
C HIS A 610 7.23 4.48 -1.94
N ALA A 611 5.96 4.62 -2.35
CA ALA A 611 5.50 5.78 -3.09
C ALA A 611 5.62 7.07 -2.27
N PHE A 612 5.38 7.00 -0.97
CA PHE A 612 5.59 8.11 -0.05
C PHE A 612 7.07 8.54 0.03
N ILE A 613 7.98 7.59 0.29
CA ILE A 613 9.38 7.92 0.60
C ILE A 613 10.19 8.17 -0.67
N LEU A 614 10.11 7.27 -1.64
CA LEU A 614 10.95 7.23 -2.84
C LEU A 614 10.26 7.79 -4.08
N GLY A 615 8.93 7.85 -4.08
CA GLY A 615 8.15 8.17 -5.27
C GLY A 615 7.74 6.93 -6.06
N CYS A 616 7.11 7.17 -7.19
CA CYS A 616 6.44 6.16 -8.02
C CYS A 616 7.33 5.65 -9.14
#